data_AF-A0A937VPT2-F1
#
_entry.id   AF-A0A937VPT2-F1
#
_cell.length_a   1.000
_cell.length_b   1.000
_cell.length_c   1.000
_cell.angle_alpha   90.00
_cell.angle_beta   90.00
_cell.angle_gamma   90.00
#
_symmetry.space_group_name_H-M   'P 1'
#
loop_
_entity.id
_entity.type
_entity.pdbx_description
1 polymer ?
#
loop_
_entity_poly.entity_id
_entity_poly.type
_entity_poly.pdbx_seq_one_letter_code
_entity_poly.pdbx_strand_id
1 'polypeptide(L)' 'MTKRAVLVLEDGAIYEGYSFGFGTTIYGEVVFDTAMAGYQEMLTDPSFAGQIFDVEPLQDYVSVPA' A
#
# COMPACT_ATOMS: atom_id res chain seq x y z
N MET A 1 9.92 -17.48 -0.28
CA MET A 1 10.86 -16.63 0.50
C MET A 1 10.26 -15.23 0.54
N THR A 2 10.12 -14.64 1.72
CA THR A 2 9.66 -13.25 1.87
C THR A 2 10.76 -12.29 1.44
N LYS A 3 10.47 -11.40 0.49
CA LYS A 3 11.40 -10.37 0.02
C LYS A 3 11.33 -9.17 0.96
N ARG A 4 12.46 -8.71 1.49
CA ARG A 4 12.52 -7.49 2.32
C ARG A 4 12.27 -6.25 1.47
N ALA A 5 11.55 -5.28 2.02
CA ALA A 5 11.29 -3.97 1.43
C ALA A 5 11.38 -2.88 2.51
N VAL A 6 11.58 -1.64 2.08
CA VAL A 6 11.65 -0.47 2.95
C VAL A 6 10.83 0.67 2.36
N LEU A 7 10.10 1.40 3.20
CA LEU A 7 9.48 2.68 2.89
C LEU A 7 10.33 3.78 3.52
N VAL A 8 10.77 4.74 2.69
CA VAL A 8 11.58 5.87 3.11
C VAL A 8 10.79 7.15 2.84
N LEU A 9 10.59 7.96 3.87
CA LEU A 9 9.88 9.24 3.78
C LEU A 9 10.87 10.40 3.60
N GLU A 10 10.37 11.54 3.12
CA GLU A 10 11.20 12.73 2.88
C GLU A 10 11.80 13.34 4.16
N ASP A 11 11.16 13.10 5.31
CA ASP A 11 11.63 13.53 6.63
C ASP A 11 12.75 12.64 7.19
N GLY A 12 13.12 11.57 6.47
CA GLY A 12 14.13 10.61 6.85
C GLY A 12 13.60 9.43 7.68
N ALA A 13 12.28 9.34 7.91
CA ALA A 13 11.69 8.16 8.54
C ALA A 13 11.83 6.92 7.63
N ILE A 14 12.14 5.78 8.24
CA ILE A 14 12.36 4.50 7.55
C ILE A 14 11.49 3.44 8.23
N TYR A 15 10.69 2.76 7.41
CA TYR A 15 9.84 1.64 7.83
C TYR A 15 10.25 0.38 7.09
N GLU A 16 10.64 -0.65 7.82
CA GLU A 16 11.01 -1.95 7.25
C GLU A 16 9.80 -2.88 7.15
N GLY A 17 9.70 -3.64 6.07
CA GLY A 17 8.61 -4.58 5.85
C GLY A 17 8.94 -5.67 4.84
N TYR A 18 7.89 -6.37 4.42
CA TYR A 18 7.98 -7.45 3.43
C TYR A 18 7.20 -7.08 2.18
N SER A 19 7.82 -7.27 1.01
CA SER A 19 7.18 -7.09 -0.29
C SER A 19 6.25 -8.27 -0.58
N PHE A 20 5.00 -7.95 -0.91
CA PHE A 20 3.99 -8.90 -1.39
C PHE A 20 3.57 -8.64 -2.85
N GLY A 21 3.86 -7.44 -3.37
CA GLY A 21 3.50 -7.01 -4.73
C GLY A 21 4.65 -7.06 -5.73
N PHE A 22 4.62 -6.13 -6.69
CA PHE A 22 5.58 -6.07 -7.80
C PHE A 22 6.99 -5.66 -7.33
N GLY A 23 8.01 -6.17 -8.00
CA GLY A 23 9.38 -6.22 -7.47
C GLY A 23 10.24 -4.96 -7.65
N THR A 24 9.70 -3.87 -8.18
CA THR A 24 10.41 -2.61 -8.46
C THR A 24 10.17 -1.55 -7.38
N THR A 25 11.16 -0.68 -7.22
CA THR A 25 11.04 0.54 -6.43
C THR A 25 10.12 1.53 -7.14
N ILE A 26 9.25 2.18 -6.36
CA ILE A 26 8.37 3.25 -6.82
C ILE A 26 8.57 4.48 -5.93
N TYR A 27 8.21 5.64 -6.47
CA TYR A 27 8.19 6.92 -5.76
C TYR A 27 6.79 7.52 -5.88
N GLY A 28 6.30 8.15 -4.82
CA GLY A 28 4.96 8.69 -4.77
C GLY A 28 4.69 9.44 -3.48
N GLU A 29 3.54 10.10 -3.42
CA GLU A 29 3.02 10.71 -2.20
C GLU A 29 2.44 9.61 -1.30
N VAL A 30 2.87 9.57 -0.04
CA VAL A 30 2.29 8.64 0.95
C VAL A 30 1.02 9.27 1.51
N VAL A 31 -0.11 8.58 1.35
CA VAL A 31 -1.42 9.01 1.83
C VAL A 31 -1.96 7.95 2.77
N PHE A 32 -2.48 8.39 3.91
CA PHE A 32 -3.13 7.52 4.88
C PHE A 32 -4.65 7.59 4.70
N ASP A 33 -5.27 6.43 4.57
CA ASP A 33 -6.73 6.30 4.56
C ASP A 33 -7.20 5.44 5.75
N THR A 34 -8.26 5.91 6.40
CA THR A 34 -8.92 5.20 7.52
C THR A 34 -9.96 4.19 7.04
N ALA A 35 -10.07 3.99 5.73
CA ALA A 35 -10.90 2.98 5.14
C ALA A 35 -10.56 1.58 5.67
N MET A 36 -11.58 0.88 6.15
CA MET A 36 -11.48 -0.49 6.68
C MET A 36 -11.85 -1.56 5.63
N ALA A 37 -12.29 -1.15 4.44
CA ALA A 37 -12.73 -2.01 3.33
C ALA A 37 -12.67 -1.23 2.00
N GLY A 38 -12.76 -1.93 0.86
CA GLY A 38 -12.85 -1.29 -0.47
C GLY A 38 -11.50 -0.90 -1.09
N TYR A 39 -10.40 -1.54 -0.65
CA TYR A 39 -9.06 -1.22 -1.16
C TYR A 39 -8.91 -1.58 -2.65
N GLN A 40 -9.68 -2.54 -3.18
CA GLN A 40 -9.61 -2.92 -4.59
C GLN A 40 -10.06 -1.76 -5.49
N GLU A 41 -11.15 -1.11 -5.13
CA GLU A 41 -11.69 0.04 -5.83
C GLU A 41 -10.68 1.20 -5.79
N MET A 42 -10.07 1.46 -4.64
CA MET A 42 -9.03 2.48 -4.48
C MET A 42 -7.79 2.20 -5.35
N LEU A 43 -7.33 0.94 -5.43
CA LEU A 43 -6.19 0.58 -6.29
C LEU A 43 -6.48 0.77 -7.79
N THR A 44 -7.75 0.77 -8.20
CA THR A 44 -8.17 0.94 -9.60
C THR A 44 -8.66 2.34 -9.95
N ASP A 45 -8.84 3.22 -8.97
CA ASP A 45 -9.31 4.58 -9.21
C ASP A 45 -8.16 5.47 -9.72
N PRO A 46 -8.30 6.08 -10.91
CA PRO A 46 -7.25 6.91 -11.51
C PRO A 46 -6.89 8.16 -10.69
N SER A 47 -7.74 8.57 -9.75
CA SER A 47 -7.49 9.70 -8.83
C SER A 47 -6.29 9.45 -7.91
N PHE A 48 -5.95 8.18 -7.71
CA PHE A 48 -4.87 7.72 -6.84
C PHE A 48 -3.56 7.42 -7.59
N ALA A 49 -3.49 7.78 -8.89
CA ALA A 49 -2.30 7.55 -9.69
C ALA A 49 -1.06 8.24 -9.07
N GLY A 50 -0.05 7.44 -8.71
CA GLY A 50 1.21 7.92 -8.14
C GLY A 50 1.21 8.08 -6.62
N GLN A 51 0.18 7.61 -5.92
CA GLN A 51 0.12 7.62 -4.47
C GLN A 51 0.45 6.24 -3.87
N ILE A 52 0.95 6.25 -2.64
CA ILE A 52 1.25 5.07 -1.82
C ILE A 52 0.26 5.07 -0.65
N PHE A 53 -0.57 4.02 -0.57
CA PHE A 53 -1.60 3.89 0.48
C PHE A 53 -1.05 3.23 1.73
N ASP A 54 -1.36 3.84 2.87
CA ASP A 54 -1.34 3.19 4.17
C ASP A 54 -2.78 3.04 4.67
N VAL A 55 -3.18 1.81 5.00
CA VAL A 55 -4.57 1.46 5.37
C VAL A 55 -4.59 0.58 6.61
N GLU A 56 -5.65 0.72 7.40
CA GLU A 56 -5.84 0.01 8.67
C GLU A 56 -5.87 -1.53 8.51
N PRO A 57 -5.50 -2.31 9.55
CA PRO A 57 -5.08 -3.71 9.45
C PRO A 57 -6.20 -4.75 9.28
N LEU A 58 -7.48 -4.37 9.24
CA LEU A 58 -8.61 -5.30 9.07
C LEU A 58 -8.86 -5.61 7.58
N GLN A 59 -7.86 -6.17 6.90
CA GLN A 59 -7.88 -6.27 5.43
C GLN A 59 -8.59 -7.53 4.88
N ASP A 60 -8.98 -8.50 5.73
CA ASP A 60 -9.26 -9.88 5.27
C ASP A 60 -10.69 -10.44 5.47
N TYR A 61 -11.71 -9.61 5.79
CA TYR A 61 -13.08 -10.15 5.96
C TYR A 61 -13.93 -10.25 4.69
N VAL A 62 -13.50 -9.64 3.57
CA VAL A 62 -14.20 -9.75 2.28
C VAL A 62 -13.30 -10.49 1.31
N SER A 63 -13.55 -11.80 1.19
CA SER A 63 -12.95 -12.66 0.18
C SER A 63 -13.09 -12.06 -1.22
N VAL A 64 -11.98 -12.02 -1.94
CA VAL A 64 -11.90 -11.65 -3.37
C VAL A 64 -12.94 -12.45 -4.16
N PRO A 65 -13.92 -11.82 -4.83
CA PRO A 65 -14.72 -12.50 -5.85
C PRO A 65 -13.80 -12.81 -7.04
N ALA A 66 -13.89 -14.05 -7.54
CA ALA A 66 -13.14 -14.54 -8.69
C ALA A 66 -13.42 -13.76 -9.98
#